data_AF-A0A7C1MY86-F1
#
_entry.id   AF-A0A7C1MY86-F1
#
_cell.length_a   1.000
_cell.length_b   1.000
_cell.length_c   1.000
_cell.angle_alpha   90.00
_cell.angle_beta   90.00
_cell.angle_gamma   90.00
#
_symmetry.space_group_name_H-M   'P 1'
#
loop_
_entity.id
_entity.type
_entity.pdbx_description
1 polymer ?
#
loop_
_entity_poly.entity_id
_entity_poly.type
_entity_poly.pdbx_seq_one_letter_code
_entity_poly.pdbx_strand_id
1 'polypeptide(L)'
;MRSILALASRANGLKTASTTNNLPCSAGKSITTLLMLVCLLSLCACKTQNDSTMSIQVQSPFYVGTYTGGDSQGIYKYTLNPNGKLMSIGLVAKTDNPSFLSFNNAKDVLLAVNENENGTLTSFAVRPDSLEELSISDSGGSYPCFVTTNEDNFVLTANYGSGSVGLLQLNTAGKLSDLLD
;
A
#
# COMPACT_ATOMS: atom_id res chain seq x y z
N MET A 1 -2.11 23.70 -14.20
CA MET A 1 -2.52 22.44 -14.86
C MET A 1 -3.56 21.76 -13.99
N ARG A 2 -4.60 21.21 -14.62
CA ARG A 2 -5.94 21.00 -14.04
C ARG A 2 -6.05 19.72 -13.21
N SER A 3 -6.70 19.84 -12.06
CA SER A 3 -7.28 18.76 -11.25
C SER A 3 -8.40 18.04 -12.00
N ILE A 4 -8.53 16.72 -11.83
CA ILE A 4 -9.73 15.95 -12.25
C ILE A 4 -10.27 15.17 -11.05
N LEU A 5 -11.46 15.62 -10.65
CA LEU A 5 -12.42 15.08 -9.70
C LEU A 5 -13.36 14.14 -10.49
N ALA A 6 -13.56 12.90 -10.06
CA ALA A 6 -14.53 11.98 -10.69
C ALA A 6 -15.87 12.02 -9.91
N LEU A 7 -16.93 12.47 -10.60
CA LEU A 7 -18.29 12.62 -10.09
C LEU A 7 -19.12 11.34 -10.32
N ALA A 8 -19.96 11.01 -9.35
CA ALA A 8 -20.93 9.91 -9.39
C ALA A 8 -22.03 10.12 -10.44
N SER A 9 -22.45 9.02 -11.07
CA SER A 9 -23.54 8.95 -12.05
C SER A 9 -24.91 8.99 -11.38
N ARG A 10 -25.79 9.84 -11.89
CA ARG A 10 -27.16 10.11 -11.41
C ARG A 10 -28.15 9.43 -12.35
N ALA A 11 -28.99 8.55 -11.80
CA ALA A 11 -30.24 8.13 -12.43
C ALA A 11 -31.32 9.19 -12.13
N ASN A 12 -32.11 9.58 -13.14
CA ASN A 12 -33.47 10.10 -12.96
C ASN A 12 -34.19 10.17 -14.33
N GLY A 13 -35.12 9.25 -14.54
CA GLY A 13 -36.13 9.33 -15.60
C GLY A 13 -37.39 9.98 -15.03
N LEU A 14 -37.75 11.13 -15.59
CA LEU A 14 -38.98 11.88 -15.32
C LEU A 14 -40.10 11.33 -16.21
N LYS A 15 -41.26 11.01 -15.63
CA LYS A 15 -42.54 10.99 -16.36
C LYS A 15 -43.51 11.94 -15.67
N THR A 16 -44.01 12.88 -16.45
CA THR A 16 -45.10 13.79 -16.12
C THR A 16 -46.44 13.13 -16.45
N ALA A 17 -47.44 13.33 -15.59
CA ALA A 17 -48.84 13.22 -15.98
C ALA A 17 -49.68 14.15 -15.10
N SER A 18 -50.57 14.85 -15.78
CA SER A 18 -51.44 15.91 -15.30
C SER A 18 -52.74 15.36 -14.69
N THR A 19 -53.35 16.20 -13.84
CA THR A 19 -54.77 16.63 -13.84
C THR A 19 -55.65 16.28 -12.63
N THR A 20 -56.36 17.35 -12.25
CA THR A 20 -57.67 17.49 -11.57
C THR A 20 -57.78 17.35 -10.06
N ASN A 21 -58.06 18.53 -9.48
CA ASN A 21 -58.72 18.78 -8.22
C ASN A 21 -59.98 17.94 -8.00
N ASN A 22 -60.25 17.56 -6.76
CA ASN A 22 -61.53 17.77 -6.09
C ASN A 22 -61.40 17.48 -4.59
N LEU A 23 -61.74 18.47 -3.77
CA LEU A 23 -62.09 18.27 -2.36
C LEU A 23 -63.51 17.69 -2.27
N PRO A 24 -63.80 16.91 -1.22
CA PRO A 24 -64.89 17.36 -0.37
C PRO A 24 -64.54 17.39 1.11
N CYS A 25 -65.14 18.38 1.74
CA CYS A 25 -65.34 18.61 3.15
C CYS A 25 -66.01 17.41 3.85
N SER A 26 -65.48 16.97 4.99
CA SER A 26 -66.30 16.33 6.03
C SER A 26 -65.64 16.39 7.41
N ALA A 27 -66.29 17.17 8.26
CA ALA A 27 -66.33 17.17 9.72
C ALA A 27 -65.74 15.97 10.49
N GLY A 28 -64.94 16.31 11.51
CA GLY A 28 -65.11 15.82 12.88
C GLY A 28 -64.74 14.37 13.18
N LYS A 29 -63.54 14.19 13.77
CA LYS A 29 -63.04 13.13 14.69
C LYS A 29 -61.51 13.15 14.55
N SER A 30 -60.66 13.13 15.57
CA SER A 30 -60.79 12.87 16.98
C SER A 30 -59.47 13.35 17.60
N ILE A 31 -59.51 14.03 18.76
CA ILE A 31 -58.30 14.46 19.48
C ILE A 31 -57.35 13.29 19.80
N THR A 32 -57.85 12.05 19.75
CA THR A 32 -57.08 10.82 19.93
C THR A 32 -56.10 10.50 18.80
N THR A 33 -56.33 10.96 17.56
CA THR A 33 -55.41 10.73 16.43
C THR A 33 -54.15 11.60 16.51
N LEU A 34 -54.26 12.79 17.13
CA LEU A 34 -53.12 13.69 17.35
C LEU A 34 -52.21 13.17 18.49
N LEU A 35 -52.80 12.55 19.52
CA LEU A 35 -52.05 11.95 20.64
C LEU A 35 -51.24 10.70 20.22
N MET A 36 -51.77 9.93 19.27
CA MET A 36 -51.09 8.74 18.73
C MET A 36 -49.91 9.10 17.81
N LEU A 37 -49.99 10.22 17.10
CA LEU A 37 -48.93 10.72 16.23
C LEU A 37 -47.75 11.32 17.02
N VAL A 38 -48.03 11.98 18.15
CA VAL A 38 -47.01 12.52 19.08
C VAL A 38 -46.24 11.40 19.78
N CYS A 39 -46.88 10.29 20.15
CA CYS A 39 -46.20 9.10 20.67
C CYS A 39 -45.30 8.42 19.62
N LEU A 40 -45.70 8.40 18.34
CA LEU A 40 -44.89 7.82 17.26
C LEU A 40 -43.63 8.66 16.97
N LEU A 41 -43.72 9.99 17.12
CA LEU A 41 -42.58 10.91 16.99
C LEU A 41 -41.61 10.82 18.18
N SER A 42 -42.06 10.38 19.36
CA SER A 42 -41.21 10.22 20.56
C SER A 42 -40.35 8.95 20.54
N LEU A 43 -40.66 7.97 19.69
CA LEU A 43 -39.85 6.75 19.49
C LEU A 43 -38.70 6.95 18.49
N CYS A 44 -38.66 8.10 17.80
CA CYS A 44 -37.55 8.54 16.95
C CYS A 44 -36.57 9.46 17.69
N ALA A 45 -36.43 9.31 19.02
CA ALA A 45 -35.26 9.80 19.71
C ALA A 45 -34.04 9.02 19.20
N CYS A 46 -33.40 9.57 18.16
CA CYS A 46 -32.15 9.06 17.61
C CYS A 46 -31.18 8.81 18.76
N LYS A 47 -30.76 7.55 18.92
CA LYS A 47 -29.57 7.24 19.69
C LYS A 47 -28.43 8.03 19.06
N THR A 48 -27.95 9.06 19.75
CA THR A 48 -26.70 9.74 19.42
C THR A 48 -25.62 8.66 19.36
N GLN A 49 -25.14 8.36 18.16
CA GLN A 49 -23.96 7.54 17.96
C GLN A 49 -22.82 8.36 18.54
N ASN A 50 -22.21 7.86 19.63
CA ASN A 50 -20.91 8.33 20.05
C ASN A 50 -19.97 8.09 18.87
N ASP A 51 -19.64 9.16 18.14
CA ASP A 51 -18.48 9.19 17.26
C ASP A 51 -17.25 9.01 18.14
N SER A 52 -16.97 7.73 18.42
CA SER A 52 -15.66 7.31 18.88
C SER A 52 -14.75 7.63 17.70
N THR A 53 -14.04 8.75 17.79
CA THR A 53 -12.96 9.09 16.87
C THR A 53 -11.94 7.96 16.95
N MET A 54 -12.10 6.96 16.08
CA MET A 54 -11.10 5.95 15.83
C MET A 54 -9.91 6.68 15.23
N SER A 55 -8.88 6.90 16.05
CA SER A 55 -7.57 7.26 15.55
C SER A 55 -7.14 6.14 14.61
N ILE A 56 -6.93 6.48 13.33
CA ILE A 56 -6.30 5.57 12.37
C ILE A 56 -4.87 5.33 12.91
N GLN A 57 -4.70 4.21 13.58
CA GLN A 57 -3.42 3.75 14.08
C GLN A 57 -2.61 3.28 12.86
N VAL A 58 -1.87 4.19 12.23
CA VAL A 58 -1.08 3.91 11.02
C VAL A 58 0.00 2.89 11.38
N GLN A 59 -0.19 1.67 10.88
CA GLN A 59 0.82 0.62 10.92
C GLN A 59 1.79 0.85 9.76
N SER A 60 3.08 0.96 10.09
CA SER A 60 4.13 1.21 9.09
C SER A 60 4.90 -0.09 8.84
N PRO A 61 4.60 -0.83 7.76
CA PRO A 61 5.37 -2.01 7.39
C PRO A 61 6.74 -1.60 6.85
N PHE A 62 7.76 -2.42 7.13
CA PHE A 62 9.11 -2.25 6.61
C PHE A 62 9.79 -3.60 6.40
N TYR A 63 10.84 -3.60 5.59
CA TYR A 63 11.64 -4.78 5.26
C TYR A 63 12.99 -4.72 5.96
N VAL A 64 13.51 -5.88 6.32
CA VAL A 64 14.79 -6.05 7.01
C VAL A 64 15.66 -6.99 6.19
N GLY A 65 16.77 -6.44 5.70
CA GLY A 65 17.87 -7.19 5.10
C GLY A 65 18.74 -7.86 6.16
N THR A 66 19.45 -8.92 5.80
CA THR A 66 20.25 -9.72 6.74
C THR A 66 21.49 -10.33 6.08
N TYR A 67 22.41 -10.83 6.90
CA TYR A 67 23.42 -11.80 6.48
C TYR A 67 22.91 -13.22 6.75
N THR A 68 23.08 -14.14 5.80
CA THR A 68 22.56 -15.52 5.84
C THR A 68 23.60 -16.56 6.28
N GLY A 69 24.76 -16.13 6.80
CA GLY A 69 25.77 -17.03 7.40
C GLY A 69 25.37 -17.65 8.75
N GLY A 70 24.23 -17.24 9.32
CA GLY A 70 23.66 -17.79 10.56
C GLY A 70 22.25 -18.37 10.33
N ASP A 71 21.34 -18.14 11.28
CA ASP A 71 19.96 -18.68 11.20
C ASP A 71 19.04 -17.94 10.20
N SER A 72 19.49 -16.79 9.68
CA SER A 72 18.71 -15.98 8.76
C SER A 72 18.59 -16.65 7.38
N GLN A 73 17.42 -16.53 6.76
CA GLN A 73 17.12 -17.10 5.44
C GLN A 73 16.98 -16.05 4.33
N GLY A 74 17.07 -14.75 4.63
CA GLY A 74 16.96 -13.69 3.63
C GLY A 74 16.28 -12.42 4.14
N ILE A 75 15.21 -11.99 3.47
CA ILE A 75 14.51 -10.73 3.74
C ILE A 75 13.27 -10.98 4.58
N TYR A 76 13.11 -10.20 5.65
CA TYR A 76 11.98 -10.28 6.57
C TYR A 76 11.12 -9.03 6.49
N LYS A 77 9.84 -9.18 6.80
CA LYS A 77 8.89 -8.07 6.89
C LYS A 77 8.43 -7.92 8.34
N TYR A 78 8.33 -6.66 8.77
CA TYR A 78 7.90 -6.26 10.09
C TYR A 78 6.90 -5.12 9.98
N THR A 79 6.15 -4.90 11.06
CA THR A 79 5.30 -3.72 11.24
C THR A 79 5.69 -3.02 12.53
N LEU A 80 5.83 -1.69 12.47
CA LEU A 80 5.93 -0.86 13.66
C LEU A 80 4.52 -0.47 14.11
N ASN A 81 4.12 -0.92 15.30
CA ASN A 81 2.87 -0.49 15.92
C ASN A 81 3.00 0.95 16.44
N PRO A 82 1.89 1.69 16.52
CA PRO A 82 1.87 3.05 17.09
C PRO A 82 2.34 3.13 18.55
N ASN A 83 2.23 2.03 19.30
CA ASN A 83 2.76 1.93 20.67
C ASN A 83 4.27 1.66 20.73
N GLY A 84 4.97 1.71 19.60
CA GLY A 84 6.42 1.47 19.48
C GLY A 84 6.83 0.00 19.43
N LYS A 85 5.89 -0.95 19.52
CA LYS A 85 6.23 -2.38 19.45
C LYS A 85 6.43 -2.83 18.00
N LEU A 86 7.52 -3.54 17.75
CA LEU A 86 7.74 -4.26 16.50
C LEU A 86 6.95 -5.57 16.50
N MET A 87 6.23 -5.83 15.42
CA MET A 87 5.62 -7.13 15.15
C MET A 87 6.28 -7.76 13.94
N SER A 88 6.73 -9.01 14.10
CA SER A 88 7.24 -9.80 12.99
C SER A 88 6.07 -10.29 12.12
N ILE A 89 6.13 -10.01 10.82
CA ILE A 89 5.28 -10.67 9.83
C ILE A 89 5.95 -11.97 9.39
N GLY A 90 7.27 -11.94 9.18
CA GLY A 90 8.07 -13.14 8.91
C GLY A 90 8.96 -13.01 7.67
N LEU A 91 9.49 -14.14 7.22
CA LEU A 91 10.31 -14.26 6.02
C LEU A 91 9.44 -14.01 4.77
N VAL A 92 9.87 -13.11 3.90
CA VAL A 92 9.13 -12.73 2.68
C VAL A 92 9.88 -13.01 1.38
N ALA A 93 11.20 -13.19 1.44
CA ALA A 93 12.02 -13.74 0.36
C ALA A 93 13.23 -14.49 0.91
N LYS A 94 13.54 -15.64 0.29
CA LYS A 94 14.81 -16.34 0.49
C LYS A 94 15.81 -15.82 -0.53
N THR A 95 16.94 -15.35 -0.06
CA THR A 95 18.02 -14.82 -0.90
C THR A 95 19.27 -14.70 -0.03
N ASP A 96 20.45 -14.84 -0.63
CA ASP A 96 21.70 -14.91 0.12
C ASP A 96 22.26 -13.52 0.43
N ASN A 97 22.62 -13.29 1.69
CA ASN A 97 23.19 -12.04 2.20
C ASN A 97 22.53 -10.75 1.67
N PRO A 98 21.19 -10.57 1.79
CA PRO A 98 20.51 -9.33 1.43
C PRO A 98 20.81 -8.20 2.42
N SER A 99 22.06 -7.74 2.47
CA SER A 99 22.55 -6.84 3.53
C SER A 99 22.03 -5.40 3.42
N PHE A 100 21.67 -4.97 2.20
CA PHE A 100 21.13 -3.65 1.92
C PHE A 100 19.96 -3.72 0.95
N LEU A 101 18.92 -2.92 1.21
CA LEU A 101 17.68 -2.90 0.45
C LEU A 101 17.36 -1.48 -0.02
N SER A 102 16.78 -1.35 -1.21
CA SER A 102 16.26 -0.07 -1.70
C SER A 102 15.02 -0.30 -2.57
N PHE A 103 14.06 0.61 -2.52
CA PHE A 103 12.94 0.58 -3.45
C PHE A 103 13.28 1.31 -4.73
N ASN A 104 12.61 0.95 -5.82
CA ASN A 104 12.43 1.88 -6.93
C ASN A 104 11.51 3.05 -6.53
N ASN A 105 11.44 4.08 -7.37
CA ASN A 105 10.64 5.27 -7.08
C ASN A 105 9.14 4.96 -6.85
N ALA A 106 8.58 4.01 -7.60
CA ALA A 106 7.17 3.60 -7.47
C ALA A 106 6.88 2.70 -6.26
N LYS A 107 7.92 2.19 -5.59
CA LYS A 107 7.85 1.25 -4.45
C LYS A 107 7.13 -0.07 -4.75
N ASP A 108 7.04 -0.44 -6.02
CA ASP A 108 6.51 -1.73 -6.48
C ASP A 108 7.63 -2.74 -6.77
N VAL A 109 8.89 -2.30 -6.82
CA VAL A 109 10.08 -3.14 -6.90
C VAL A 109 11.00 -2.86 -5.70
N LEU A 110 11.43 -3.92 -5.02
CA LEU A 110 12.48 -3.89 -4.00
C LEU A 110 13.76 -4.49 -4.59
N LEU A 111 14.86 -3.75 -4.50
CA LEU A 111 16.20 -4.20 -4.81
C LEU A 111 16.90 -4.66 -3.54
N ALA A 112 17.65 -5.74 -3.64
CA ALA A 112 18.58 -6.20 -2.62
C ALA A 112 19.96 -6.39 -3.23
N VAL A 113 21.00 -5.95 -2.53
CA VAL A 113 22.35 -6.47 -2.79
C VAL A 113 22.44 -7.90 -2.28
N ASN A 114 23.25 -8.74 -2.90
CA ASN A 114 23.64 -10.04 -2.35
C ASN A 114 25.14 -9.98 -2.07
N GLU A 115 25.48 -9.74 -0.80
CA GLU A 115 26.84 -9.38 -0.38
C GLU A 115 27.74 -10.62 -0.29
N ASN A 116 28.11 -11.16 -1.44
CA ASN A 116 28.96 -12.33 -1.61
C ASN A 116 30.23 -11.99 -2.41
N GLU A 117 31.22 -12.89 -2.43
CA GLU A 117 32.41 -12.77 -3.28
C GLU A 117 32.01 -12.56 -4.76
N ASN A 118 31.09 -13.39 -5.26
CA ASN A 118 30.42 -13.14 -6.53
C ASN A 118 29.17 -12.28 -6.25
N GLY A 119 29.36 -10.96 -6.26
CA GLY A 119 28.33 -10.00 -5.91
C GLY A 119 27.22 -9.94 -6.95
N THR A 120 25.97 -9.96 -6.49
CA THR A 120 24.79 -9.78 -7.34
C THR A 120 23.83 -8.77 -6.77
N LEU A 121 22.91 -8.30 -7.62
CA LEU A 121 21.71 -7.58 -7.22
C LEU A 121 20.50 -8.45 -7.56
N THR A 122 19.56 -8.56 -6.64
CA THR A 122 18.26 -9.19 -6.89
C THR A 122 17.16 -8.13 -6.90
N SER A 123 16.27 -8.20 -7.89
CA SER A 123 15.05 -7.40 -7.94
C SER A 123 13.83 -8.24 -7.59
N PHE A 124 12.94 -7.69 -6.77
CA PHE A 124 11.72 -8.36 -6.32
C PHE A 124 10.49 -7.48 -6.58
N ALA A 125 9.42 -8.07 -7.11
CA ALA A 125 8.10 -7.45 -7.10
C ALA A 125 7.52 -7.49 -5.68
N VAL A 126 7.02 -6.34 -5.24
CA VAL A 126 6.38 -6.21 -3.93
C VAL A 126 4.96 -6.75 -4.00
N ARG A 127 4.69 -7.84 -3.28
CA ARG A 127 3.35 -8.41 -3.11
C ARG A 127 2.83 -8.12 -1.69
N PRO A 128 1.53 -8.32 -1.41
CA PRO A 128 0.98 -8.08 -0.07
C PRO A 128 1.75 -8.80 1.04
N ASP A 129 2.07 -10.08 0.83
CA ASP A 129 2.64 -10.97 1.85
C ASP A 129 4.01 -11.56 1.47
N SER A 130 4.57 -11.18 0.31
CA SER A 130 5.83 -11.74 -0.18
C SER A 130 6.61 -10.76 -1.07
N LEU A 131 7.85 -11.14 -1.34
CA LEU A 131 8.69 -10.54 -2.37
C LEU A 131 8.91 -11.61 -3.44
N GLU A 132 8.40 -11.36 -4.65
CA GLU A 132 8.52 -12.29 -5.77
C GLU A 132 9.76 -11.92 -6.59
N GLU A 133 10.72 -12.81 -6.71
CA GLU A 133 11.94 -12.57 -7.48
C GLU A 133 11.62 -12.32 -8.96
N LEU A 134 12.16 -11.23 -9.51
CA LEU A 134 11.99 -10.82 -10.91
C LEU A 134 13.22 -11.13 -11.75
N SER A 135 14.40 -10.81 -11.22
CA SER A 135 15.69 -11.09 -11.85
C SER A 135 16.84 -10.98 -10.85
N ILE A 136 17.95 -11.61 -11.20
CA ILE A 136 19.27 -11.47 -10.56
C ILE A 136 20.24 -11.02 -11.64
N SER A 137 21.09 -10.03 -11.34
CA SER A 137 22.16 -9.56 -12.21
C SER A 137 23.46 -9.41 -11.43
N ASP A 138 24.60 -9.55 -12.10
CA ASP A 138 25.91 -9.29 -11.50
C ASP A 138 26.01 -7.83 -11.03
N SER A 139 26.61 -7.61 -9.86
CA SER A 139 26.81 -6.25 -9.33
C SER A 139 28.02 -5.54 -9.92
N GLY A 140 28.81 -6.23 -10.75
CA GLY A 140 30.06 -5.72 -11.33
C GLY A 140 31.27 -5.78 -10.40
N GLY A 141 31.16 -6.46 -9.25
CA GLY A 141 32.25 -6.60 -8.31
C GLY A 141 31.91 -7.52 -7.14
N SER A 142 32.81 -7.60 -6.16
CA SER A 142 32.63 -8.42 -4.97
C SER A 142 32.08 -7.63 -3.78
N TYR A 143 31.27 -8.31 -2.96
CA TYR A 143 30.63 -7.82 -1.75
C TYR A 143 29.89 -6.47 -1.94
N PRO A 144 28.83 -6.42 -2.78
CA PRO A 144 27.97 -5.25 -2.88
C PRO A 144 27.31 -4.96 -1.53
N CYS A 145 27.51 -3.75 -1.01
CA CYS A 145 27.06 -3.37 0.34
C CYS A 145 26.05 -2.21 0.33
N PHE A 146 25.72 -1.68 -0.85
CA PHE A 146 24.80 -0.57 -1.01
C PHE A 146 24.15 -0.62 -2.39
N VAL A 147 22.85 -0.31 -2.47
CA VAL A 147 22.13 -0.14 -3.75
C VAL A 147 21.17 1.04 -3.66
N THR A 148 21.03 1.79 -4.75
CA THR A 148 20.04 2.87 -4.88
C THR A 148 19.49 2.96 -6.29
N THR A 149 18.36 3.65 -6.45
CA THR A 149 17.75 3.97 -7.75
C THR A 149 17.49 5.45 -7.91
N ASN A 150 17.45 5.93 -9.14
CA ASN A 150 16.95 7.26 -9.50
C ASN A 150 15.55 7.20 -10.14
N GLU A 151 15.00 8.35 -10.51
CA GLU A 151 13.67 8.47 -11.15
C GLU A 151 13.60 7.82 -12.54
N ASP A 152 14.73 7.73 -13.25
CA ASP A 152 14.87 7.10 -14.57
C ASP A 152 15.20 5.60 -14.49
N ASN A 153 15.04 4.99 -13.31
CA ASN A 153 15.28 3.58 -13.03
C ASN A 153 16.73 3.11 -13.23
N PHE A 154 17.72 4.01 -13.27
CA PHE A 154 19.11 3.62 -13.12
C PHE A 154 19.36 3.12 -11.71
N VAL A 155 20.13 2.05 -11.61
CA VAL A 155 20.51 1.37 -10.38
C VAL A 155 22.01 1.54 -10.20
N LEU A 156 22.42 2.06 -9.05
CA LEU A 156 23.82 2.16 -8.66
C LEU A 156 24.08 1.23 -7.47
N THR A 157 25.17 0.47 -7.54
CA THR A 157 25.64 -0.37 -6.44
C THR A 157 27.09 -0.08 -6.10
N ALA A 158 27.43 -0.11 -4.81
CA ALA A 158 28.81 -0.03 -4.35
C ALA A 158 29.32 -1.41 -3.94
N ASN A 159 30.37 -1.89 -4.61
CA ASN A 159 30.99 -3.19 -4.37
C ASN A 159 32.19 -3.03 -3.43
N TYR A 160 31.98 -3.28 -2.14
CA TYR A 160 32.97 -3.01 -1.10
C TYR A 160 34.26 -3.80 -1.30
N GLY A 161 34.16 -5.10 -1.56
CA GLY A 161 35.34 -5.97 -1.62
C GLY A 161 36.24 -5.68 -2.80
N SER A 162 35.66 -5.26 -3.93
CA SER A 162 36.40 -4.90 -5.14
C SER A 162 36.76 -3.42 -5.24
N GLY A 163 36.13 -2.55 -4.45
CA GLY A 163 36.30 -1.10 -4.54
C GLY A 163 35.74 -0.49 -5.83
N SER A 164 34.71 -1.11 -6.41
CA SER A 164 34.08 -0.68 -7.67
C SER A 164 32.65 -0.19 -7.46
N VAL A 165 32.10 0.45 -8.49
CA VAL A 165 30.68 0.80 -8.59
C VAL A 165 30.13 0.05 -9.79
N GLY A 166 28.91 -0.47 -9.68
CA GLY A 166 28.19 -1.03 -10.82
C GLY A 166 27.03 -0.12 -11.21
N LEU A 167 26.82 0.04 -12.52
CA LEU A 167 25.67 0.75 -13.09
C LEU A 167 24.78 -0.21 -13.88
N LEU A 168 23.51 -0.31 -13.46
CA LEU A 168 22.49 -1.11 -14.13
C LEU A 168 21.23 -0.26 -14.36
N GLN A 169 20.21 -0.83 -14.99
CA GLN A 169 18.91 -0.20 -15.14
C GLN A 169 17.78 -1.21 -14.92
N LEU A 170 16.69 -0.76 -14.28
CA LEU A 170 15.44 -1.51 -14.24
C LEU A 170 14.61 -1.23 -15.49
N ASN A 171 14.14 -2.30 -16.15
CA ASN A 171 13.17 -2.18 -17.23
C ASN A 171 11.73 -1.98 -16.69
N THR A 172 10.76 -1.81 -17.59
CA THR A 172 9.35 -1.60 -17.22
C THR A 172 8.69 -2.78 -16.52
N ALA A 173 9.28 -3.98 -16.60
CA ALA A 173 8.83 -5.16 -15.87
C ALA A 173 9.54 -5.31 -14.52
N GLY A 174 10.38 -4.34 -14.11
CA GLY A 174 11.12 -4.37 -12.85
C GLY A 174 12.31 -5.31 -12.85
N LYS A 175 12.78 -5.77 -14.02
CA LYS A 175 13.98 -6.61 -14.14
C LYS A 175 15.22 -5.76 -14.35
N LEU A 176 16.30 -6.15 -13.71
CA LEU A 176 17.64 -5.60 -13.89
C LEU A 176 18.20 -5.94 -15.28
N SER A 177 18.91 -5.00 -15.88
CA SER A 177 19.75 -5.21 -17.06
C SER A 177 21.03 -5.96 -16.71
N ASP A 178 21.87 -6.22 -17.70
CA ASP A 178 23.30 -6.43 -17.48
C ASP A 178 23.96 -5.10 -17.05
N LEU A 179 25.24 -5.15 -16.66
CA LEU A 179 26.05 -3.96 -16.38
C LEU A 179 26.12 -3.06 -17.62
N LEU A 180 26.03 -1.75 -17.39
CA LEU A 180 26.03 -0.72 -18.43
C LEU A 180 27.39 -0.04 -18.62
N ASP A 181 28.37 -0.37 -17.78
CA ASP A 181 29.71 0.21 -17.73
C ASP A 181 30.85 -0.74 -18.12
#